data_AF-A0A7C6THB0-F1
#
_entry.id   AF-A0A7C6THB0-F1
#
_cell.length_a   1.000
_cell.length_b   1.000
_cell.length_c   1.000
_cell.angle_alpha   90.00
_cell.angle_beta   90.00
_cell.angle_gamma   90.00
#
_symmetry.space_group_name_H-M   'P 1'
#
loop_
_entity.id
_entity.type
_entity.pdbx_description
1 polymer ?
#
loop_
_entity_poly.entity_id
_entity_poly.type
_entity_poly.pdbx_seq_one_letter_code
_entity_poly.pdbx_strand_id
1 'polypeptide(L)' 'MCLNCGCMEPDNRHGDERRIVMEDVVAAARATGMSIDDTIDTIRETLDRIQEGELRSQAWTPE' A
#
# COMPACT_ATOMS: atom_id res chain seq x y z
N MET A 1 2.68 10.45 -1.61
CA MET A 1 1.26 10.80 -1.65
C MET A 1 0.87 11.02 -0.20
N CYS A 2 -0.19 11.75 0.15
CA CYS A 2 -1.18 10.96 0.87
C CYS A 2 -1.67 10.00 -0.21
N LEU A 3 -1.05 8.82 -0.30
CA LEU A 3 -1.06 7.94 -1.48
C LEU A 3 -2.47 7.41 -1.76
N ASN A 4 -3.38 7.62 -0.81
CA ASN A 4 -4.78 7.23 -0.85
C ASN A 4 -5.77 8.42 -0.77
N CYS A 5 -5.34 9.68 -0.77
CA CYS A 5 -6.22 10.86 -0.64
C CYS A 5 -6.33 11.71 -1.92
N GLY A 6 -5.43 11.54 -2.90
CA GLY A 6 -5.51 12.23 -4.20
C GLY A 6 -5.02 13.69 -4.23
N CYS A 7 -4.55 14.25 -3.10
CA CYS A 7 -4.04 15.63 -3.01
C CYS A 7 -2.62 15.84 -3.56
N MET A 8 -1.92 14.77 -3.97
CA MET A 8 -0.55 14.80 -4.49
C MET A 8 0.53 15.33 -3.53
N GLU A 9 0.33 15.26 -2.20
CA GLU A 9 1.34 15.64 -1.20
C GLU A 9 2.10 14.43 -0.58
N PRO A 10 3.20 13.91 -1.19
CA PRO A 10 4.28 13.12 -0.60
C PRO A 10 4.08 12.32 0.68
N ASP A 11 4.14 13.12 1.71
CA ASP A 11 4.61 12.82 3.05
C ASP A 11 3.66 13.44 4.08
N ASN A 12 2.54 14.00 3.62
CA ASN A 12 1.60 14.71 4.46
C ASN A 12 0.44 13.79 4.89
N ARG A 13 0.37 13.48 6.18
CA ARG A 13 -0.74 12.72 6.78
C ARG A 13 -1.97 13.60 7.07
N HIS A 14 -1.92 14.92 6.90
CA HIS A 14 -2.99 15.87 7.22
C HIS A 14 -3.71 15.58 8.56
N GLY A 15 -2.95 15.20 9.59
CA GLY A 15 -3.47 14.92 10.92
C GLY A 15 -4.19 13.58 11.12
N ASP A 16 -4.18 12.67 10.14
CA ASP A 16 -4.72 11.30 10.30
C ASP A 16 -3.63 10.25 10.02
N GLU A 17 -3.20 9.56 11.08
CA GLU A 17 -2.11 8.58 11.03
C GLU A 17 -2.43 7.36 10.17
N ARG A 18 -3.72 7.09 9.88
CA ARG A 18 -4.16 5.93 9.07
C ARG A 18 -3.91 6.12 7.58
N ARG A 19 -3.46 7.30 7.15
CA ARG A 19 -3.13 7.59 5.76
C ARG A 19 -1.79 6.99 5.37
N ILE A 20 -1.73 6.44 4.17
CA ILE A 20 -0.50 5.88 3.61
C ILE A 20 0.31 7.01 2.97
N VAL A 21 1.55 7.19 3.42
CA VAL A 21 2.50 8.17 2.86
C VAL A 21 3.75 7.49 2.29
N MET A 22 4.61 8.25 1.60
CA MET A 22 5.84 7.67 1.02
C MET A 22 6.74 7.01 2.07
N GLU A 23 6.79 7.54 3.29
CA GLU A 23 7.53 6.92 4.41
C GLU A 23 7.09 5.47 4.64
N ASP A 24 5.79 5.18 4.58
CA ASP A 24 5.26 3.83 4.81
C ASP A 24 5.73 2.85 3.72
N VAL A 25 5.73 3.30 2.46
CA VAL A 25 6.20 2.49 1.31
C VAL A 25 7.71 2.25 1.41
N VAL A 26 8.49 3.29 1.75
CA VAL A 26 9.95 3.18 1.92
C VAL A 26 10.28 2.24 3.07
N ALA A 27 9.56 2.32 4.20
CA ALA A 27 9.75 1.44 5.33
C ALA A 27 9.45 -0.03 4.96
N ALA A 28 8.36 -0.29 4.24
CA ALA A 28 8.00 -1.62 3.75
C ALA A 28 9.07 -2.19 2.80
N ALA A 29 9.51 -1.41 1.82
CA ALA A 29 10.55 -1.80 0.86
C ALA A 29 11.87 -2.16 1.57
N ARG A 30 12.28 -1.35 2.55
CA ARG A 30 13.49 -1.61 3.35
C ARG A 30 13.38 -2.88 4.20
N ALA A 31 12.20 -3.17 4.74
CA ALA A 31 12.00 -4.35 5.58
C ALA A 31 12.17 -5.66 4.79
N THR A 32 11.90 -5.65 3.48
CA THR A 32 12.00 -6.82 2.60
C THR A 32 13.21 -6.80 1.68
N GLY A 33 13.96 -5.68 1.61
CA GLY A 33 15.06 -5.49 0.67
C GLY A 33 14.63 -5.27 -0.77
N MET A 34 13.36 -4.92 -1.00
CA MET A 34 12.79 -4.65 -2.32
C MET A 34 13.02 -3.20 -2.76
N SER A 35 12.94 -2.95 -4.07
CA SER A 35 12.83 -1.58 -4.59
C SER A 35 11.45 -1.00 -4.29
N ILE A 36 11.29 0.32 -4.45
CA ILE A 36 9.99 0.98 -4.28
C ILE A 36 8.99 0.48 -5.33
N ASP A 37 9.42 0.33 -6.57
CA ASP A 37 8.57 -0.15 -7.67
C ASP A 37 8.10 -1.59 -7.41
N ASP A 38 9.02 -2.50 -7.06
CA ASP A 38 8.67 -3.90 -6.75
C ASP A 38 7.72 -4.00 -5.56
N THR A 39 7.86 -3.11 -4.56
CA THR A 39 6.96 -3.06 -3.40
C THR A 39 5.53 -2.70 -3.83
N ILE A 40 5.38 -1.70 -4.70
CA ILE A 40 4.08 -1.29 -5.22
C ILE A 40 3.46 -2.36 -6.11
N ASP A 41 4.26 -2.99 -6.97
CA ASP A 41 3.77 -4.05 -7.86
C ASP A 41 3.35 -5.29 -7.06
N THR A 42 4.11 -5.67 -6.03
CA THR A 42 3.73 -6.75 -5.11
C THR A 42 2.42 -6.46 -4.38
N ILE A 43 2.19 -5.21 -3.95
CA ILE A 43 0.93 -4.79 -3.31
C ILE A 43 -0.25 -4.96 -4.29
N ARG A 44 -0.08 -4.53 -5.54
CA ARG A 44 -1.10 -4.66 -6.60
C ARG A 44 -1.41 -6.11 -6.88
N GLU A 45 -0.40 -6.93 -7.15
CA GLU A 45 -0.56 -8.36 -7.42
C GLU A 45 -1.26 -9.09 -6.25
N THR A 46 -0.90 -8.76 -5.00
CA THR A 46 -1.55 -9.35 -3.82
C THR A 46 -3.03 -8.98 -3.76
N LEU A 47 -3.39 -7.73 -4.07
CA LEU A 47 -4.79 -7.28 -4.12
C LEU A 47 -5.57 -8.00 -5.22
N ASP A 48 -5.01 -8.09 -6.42
CA ASP A 48 -5.65 -8.77 -7.57
C ASP A 48 -5.95 -10.24 -7.22
N ARG A 49 -4.98 -10.94 -6.63
CA ARG A 49 -5.15 -12.34 -6.21
C ARG A 49 -6.17 -12.52 -5.07
N ILE A 50 -6.37 -11.52 -4.21
CA ILE A 50 -7.46 -11.53 -3.22
C ILE A 50 -8.82 -11.37 -3.93
N GLN A 51 -8.92 -10.47 -4.90
CA GLN A 51 -10.13 -10.24 -5.69
C GLN A 51 -10.55 -11.46 -6.50
N GLU A 52 -9.57 -12.19 -7.05
CA GLU A 52 -9.78 -13.44 -7.79
C GLU A 52 -10.08 -14.64 -6.87
N GLY A 53 -9.98 -14.46 -5.56
CA GLY A 53 -10.25 -15.51 -4.56
C GLY A 53 -9.12 -16.52 -4.38
N GLU A 54 -7.95 -16.29 -4.96
CA GLU A 54 -6.76 -17.13 -4.77
C GLU A 54 -6.14 -16.97 -3.37
N LEU A 55 -6.22 -15.75 -2.83
CA LEU A 55 -5.76 -15.39 -1.49
C LEU A 55 -6.95 -14.91 -0.64
N ARG A 56 -6.87 -15.13 0.67
CA ARG A 56 -7.88 -14.66 1.63
C ARG A 56 -7.28 -13.66 2.60
N SER A 57 -7.72 -12.41 2.53
CA SER A 57 -7.42 -11.41 3.55
C SER A 57 -8.30 -11.61 4.79
N GLN A 58 -7.72 -11.40 5.97
CA GLN A 58 -8.48 -11.37 7.24
C GLN A 58 -9.08 -9.98 7.52
N ALA A 59 -8.59 -8.95 6.83
CA ALA A 59 -9.00 -7.57 7.04
C ALA A 59 -10.07 -7.09 6.06
N TRP A 60 -10.19 -7.76 4.90
CA TRP A 60 -11.10 -7.37 3.84
C TRP A 60 -11.53 -8.59 3.01
N THR A 61 -12.73 -8.55 2.47
CA THR A 61 -13.25 -9.54 1.52
C THR A 61 -13.87 -8.78 0.35
N PRO A 62 -13.58 -9.15 -0.91
CA PRO A 62 -14.27 -8.59 -2.07
C PRO A 62 -15.79 -8.77 -1.95
N GLU A 63 -16.56 -7.76 -2.35
CA GLU A 63 -18.03 -7.80 -2.43
C GLU A 63 -18.51 -8.54 -3.69
#